data_AF-A0AAF6BP78-F1
#
_entry.id   AF-A0AAF6BP78-F1
#
_cell.length_a   1.000
_cell.length_b   1.000
_cell.length_c   1.000
_cell.angle_alpha   90.00
_cell.angle_beta   90.00
_cell.angle_gamma   90.00
#
_symmetry.space_group_name_H-M   'P 1'
#
loop_
_entity.id
_entity.type
_entity.pdbx_description
1 polymer ?
#
loop_
_entity_poly.entity_id
_entity_poly.type
_entity_poly.pdbx_seq_one_letter_code
_entity_poly.pdbx_strand_id
1 'polypeptide(L)'
;MIPRVLKACWYPKENLGWITGRRRKGLPGLDGDQCLMGPRDSTSESPDWLACNGYMPDVNSLRGSEVSYAIYVKDGLGEWALMLPPPPIPVDAVIDFEELRRSIGASQAEVRRRMREPMNQKGKGIWFIDNVVPTYLRHVLLTRLDAIANKPHKDFHPGTDHMVQDLIHPSLFSYIEGLSPVKDPTTCPATTKYQNCSPRDLLRHRDHGSLEREFEQRRDDEESKYQWLPSQFHVSPKGSVQIKSYVNNLDGETNADLYTAIELMFELFLPMFENILPGKQLRGRELQVIVKAANYVIQPKGHMYEGVWHVEGLAHEHIVASGLYYYSTSACLKDGGLEFRPYRRDRELNPTPEGELADDVEHLPELPELPRDARSNRGRLASLRRREWLRVRSLVASVPTLEHRLLVFPNNLQHKVSGIVNDSESEVGVRKTFMFFLVDPDVEIVSTRDVHEQQWDKLRPQQRAALNEVAQAIIGRSLPVEILDEIISRAKRGLTMAEARAHRLQLIKDRHMKFAFDNEDYS
;
A
#
# COMPACT_ATOMS: atom_id res chain seq x y z
N MET A 1 16.50 -15.92 -16.14
CA MET A 1 17.70 -16.11 -15.29
C MET A 1 17.89 -14.86 -14.46
N ILE A 2 17.85 -15.00 -13.13
CA ILE A 2 18.10 -13.89 -12.20
C ILE A 2 19.60 -13.58 -12.24
N PRO A 3 20.04 -12.31 -12.37
CA PRO A 3 21.46 -11.97 -12.29
C PRO A 3 22.00 -12.36 -10.90
N ARG A 4 23.04 -13.21 -10.86
CA ARG A 4 23.74 -13.56 -9.62
C ARG A 4 24.72 -12.44 -9.27
N VAL A 5 24.55 -11.80 -8.12
CA VAL A 5 25.56 -10.91 -7.54
C VAL A 5 26.72 -11.78 -7.09
N LEU A 6 27.89 -11.63 -7.73
CA LEU A 6 29.02 -12.55 -7.52
C LEU A 6 30.19 -11.92 -6.74
N LYS A 7 30.21 -10.60 -6.52
CA LYS A 7 31.24 -9.92 -5.70
C LYS A 7 30.85 -8.46 -5.38
N ALA A 8 31.10 -8.04 -4.14
CA ALA A 8 31.16 -6.63 -3.73
C ALA A 8 32.61 -6.29 -3.37
N CYS A 9 33.14 -5.18 -3.91
CA CYS A 9 34.50 -4.70 -3.61
C CYS A 9 34.43 -3.27 -3.06
N TRP A 10 35.28 -2.99 -2.07
CA TRP A 10 35.37 -1.70 -1.38
C TRP A 10 36.55 -0.89 -1.92
N TYR A 11 36.35 0.40 -2.20
CA TYR A 11 37.42 1.29 -2.66
C TYR A 11 37.36 2.66 -1.97
N PRO A 12 38.52 3.24 -1.59
CA PRO A 12 38.62 4.65 -1.21
C PRO A 12 38.25 5.56 -2.40
N LYS A 13 37.54 6.67 -2.14
CA LYS A 13 37.00 7.61 -3.15
C LYS A 13 38.06 8.15 -4.12
N GLU A 14 39.31 8.23 -3.65
CA GLU A 14 40.51 8.68 -4.37
C GLU A 14 40.88 7.79 -5.58
N ASN A 15 40.42 6.54 -5.59
CA ASN A 15 40.77 5.54 -6.62
C ASN A 15 39.68 5.32 -7.69
N LEU A 16 38.53 5.99 -7.60
CA LEU A 16 37.42 5.83 -8.57
C LEU A 16 37.76 6.41 -9.95
N GLY A 17 38.65 7.41 -10.04
CA GLY A 17 39.06 8.05 -11.29
C GLY A 17 39.82 7.13 -12.25
N TRP A 18 40.36 6.01 -11.76
CA TRP A 18 41.10 5.04 -12.58
C TRP A 18 40.20 4.02 -13.31
N ILE A 19 38.94 3.86 -12.87
CA ILE A 19 38.04 2.80 -13.34
C ILE A 19 37.15 3.27 -14.51
N THR A 20 36.93 4.57 -14.66
CA THR A 20 36.08 5.15 -15.72
C THR A 20 36.82 5.41 -17.03
N GLY A 21 38.15 5.24 -17.06
CA GLY A 21 38.99 5.45 -18.24
C GLY A 21 39.14 4.20 -19.10
N ARG A 22 38.72 4.27 -20.37
CA ARG A 22 39.05 3.25 -21.39
C ARG A 22 40.57 3.10 -21.55
N ARG A 23 41.22 2.22 -20.78
CA ARG A 23 42.51 1.61 -21.15
C ARG A 23 42.61 0.17 -20.64
N ARG A 24 42.52 -0.78 -21.59
CA ARG A 24 43.10 -2.12 -21.44
C ARG A 24 44.62 -1.96 -21.36
N LYS A 25 45.20 -1.86 -20.16
CA LYS A 25 46.61 -2.15 -19.87
C LYS A 25 46.77 -2.29 -18.36
N GLY A 26 47.50 -3.33 -17.95
CA GLY A 26 47.54 -3.89 -16.60
C GLY A 26 47.70 -2.86 -15.47
N LEU A 27 47.04 -3.18 -14.36
CA LEU A 27 47.20 -2.52 -13.06
C LEU A 27 48.68 -2.56 -12.64
N PRO A 28 49.35 -1.42 -12.40
CA PRO A 28 50.64 -1.40 -11.72
C PRO A 28 50.41 -1.33 -10.21
N GLY A 29 51.02 -2.25 -9.45
CA GLY A 29 51.07 -2.17 -7.98
C GLY A 29 50.37 -3.29 -7.20
N LEU A 30 50.14 -4.45 -7.80
CA LEU A 30 49.92 -5.69 -7.05
C LEU A 30 51.15 -6.58 -7.27
N ASP A 31 52.22 -6.30 -6.53
CA ASP A 31 53.19 -7.36 -6.22
C ASP A 31 52.47 -8.43 -5.40
N GLY A 32 52.90 -9.68 -5.60
CA GLY A 32 52.21 -10.89 -5.20
C GLY A 32 51.79 -10.97 -3.72
N ASP A 33 50.87 -11.90 -3.49
CA ASP A 33 50.58 -12.52 -2.19
C ASP A 33 49.57 -11.85 -1.24
N GLN A 34 48.48 -11.25 -1.75
CA GLN A 34 47.26 -11.03 -0.92
C GLN A 34 45.94 -11.49 -1.56
N CYS A 35 45.98 -12.46 -2.45
CA CYS A 35 44.80 -13.29 -2.75
C CYS A 35 44.93 -14.60 -1.96
N LEU A 36 44.28 -14.67 -0.78
CA LEU A 36 44.13 -15.93 -0.05
C LEU A 36 43.21 -16.86 -0.85
N MET A 37 43.81 -17.70 -1.69
CA MET A 37 43.21 -18.96 -2.14
C MET A 37 43.38 -19.98 -1.00
N GLY A 38 42.30 -20.28 -0.29
CA GLY A 38 42.26 -21.43 0.61
C GLY A 38 42.34 -22.74 -0.19
N PRO A 39 42.91 -23.82 0.35
CA PRO A 39 43.06 -25.09 -0.36
C PRO A 39 41.69 -25.71 -0.67
N ARG A 40 41.60 -26.35 -1.84
CA ARG A 40 40.46 -27.20 -2.22
C ARG A 40 40.47 -28.43 -1.33
N ASP A 41 39.44 -28.58 -0.49
CA ASP A 41 39.11 -29.86 0.11
C ASP A 41 38.11 -30.59 -0.80
N SER A 42 38.40 -31.82 -1.18
CA SER A 42 37.75 -32.54 -2.29
C SER A 42 36.63 -33.49 -1.84
N THR A 43 35.90 -33.21 -0.77
CA THR A 43 34.95 -34.19 -0.19
C THR A 43 33.65 -33.64 0.41
N SER A 44 33.12 -32.48 -0.01
CA SER A 44 31.73 -32.10 0.36
C SER A 44 30.83 -31.82 -0.85
N GLU A 45 29.78 -32.64 -0.99
CA GLU A 45 28.62 -32.36 -1.85
C GLU A 45 27.62 -31.50 -1.06
N SER A 46 27.87 -30.19 -0.99
CA SER A 46 26.97 -29.19 -0.38
C SER A 46 27.33 -27.79 -0.90
N PRO A 47 26.39 -26.99 -1.44
CA PRO A 47 26.71 -25.65 -1.95
C PRO A 47 26.72 -24.62 -0.82
N ASP A 48 27.85 -24.50 -0.13
CA ASP A 48 28.08 -23.49 0.91
C ASP A 48 28.47 -22.13 0.31
N TRP A 49 27.80 -21.08 0.78
CA TRP A 49 28.02 -19.68 0.41
C TRP A 49 29.32 -19.18 1.05
N LEU A 50 30.32 -18.86 0.22
CA LEU A 50 31.57 -18.23 0.67
C LEU A 50 31.32 -16.77 1.05
N ALA A 51 31.09 -16.53 2.35
CA ALA A 51 31.28 -15.23 2.98
C ALA A 51 32.77 -14.85 2.88
N CYS A 52 33.07 -13.68 2.33
CA CYS A 52 34.42 -13.12 2.42
C CYS A 52 34.71 -12.75 3.88
N ASN A 53 35.49 -13.60 4.57
CA ASN A 53 36.19 -13.28 5.80
C ASN A 53 37.26 -12.21 5.51
N GLY A 54 36.86 -10.95 5.60
CA GLY A 54 37.75 -9.80 5.66
C GLY A 54 37.11 -8.81 6.63
N TYR A 55 37.80 -8.57 7.74
CA TYR A 55 37.50 -7.62 8.82
C TYR A 55 36.47 -6.54 8.43
N MET A 56 35.24 -6.62 8.94
CA MET A 56 34.34 -5.46 8.96
C MET A 56 34.95 -4.45 9.94
N PRO A 57 35.39 -3.25 9.53
CA PRO A 57 35.72 -2.22 10.50
C PRO A 57 34.44 -1.83 11.24
N ASP A 58 34.57 -1.63 12.55
CA ASP A 58 33.49 -1.14 13.42
C ASP A 58 32.88 0.13 12.81
N VAL A 59 31.56 0.14 12.63
CA VAL A 59 30.80 1.22 11.98
C VAL A 59 30.98 2.55 12.74
N ASN A 60 31.37 2.50 14.02
CA ASN A 60 31.73 3.69 14.79
C ASN A 60 33.09 4.30 14.41
N SER A 61 33.98 3.56 13.75
CA SER A 61 35.30 4.04 13.30
C SER A 61 35.26 4.81 11.97
N LEU A 62 34.12 4.81 11.27
CA LEU A 62 33.93 5.41 9.94
C LEU A 62 33.19 6.76 9.96
N ARG A 63 32.98 7.37 11.14
CA ARG A 63 32.44 8.74 11.22
C ARG A 63 33.42 9.73 10.57
N GLY A 64 33.12 10.12 9.33
CA GLY A 64 33.86 11.14 8.58
C GLY A 64 34.43 10.69 7.23
N SER A 65 34.32 9.41 6.87
CA SER A 65 34.91 8.86 5.63
C SER A 65 33.84 8.58 4.58
N GLU A 66 33.87 9.28 3.44
CA GLU A 66 33.00 8.96 2.28
C GLU A 66 33.44 7.64 1.64
N VAL A 67 32.83 6.52 2.03
CA VAL A 67 33.08 5.21 1.41
C VAL A 67 32.05 4.96 0.30
N SER A 68 32.53 4.64 -0.91
CA SER A 68 31.71 4.18 -2.03
C SER A 68 32.02 2.71 -2.31
N TYR A 69 31.02 1.83 -2.34
CA TYR A 69 31.20 0.45 -2.82
C TYR A 69 30.87 0.37 -4.31
N ALA A 70 31.11 -0.77 -4.96
CA ALA A 70 30.69 -1.04 -6.33
C ALA A 70 30.17 -2.47 -6.42
N ILE A 71 28.98 -2.65 -7.01
CA ILE A 71 28.38 -3.96 -7.26
C ILE A 71 28.63 -4.32 -8.72
N TYR A 72 29.22 -5.48 -8.97
CA TYR A 72 29.36 -6.03 -10.31
C TYR A 72 28.27 -7.06 -10.57
N VAL A 73 27.42 -6.79 -11.56
CA VAL A 73 26.36 -7.70 -11.99
C VAL A 73 26.74 -8.28 -13.35
N LYS A 74 26.68 -9.61 -13.48
CA LYS A 74 26.85 -10.30 -14.76
C LYS A 74 25.50 -10.32 -15.46
N ASP A 75 25.40 -9.66 -16.61
CA ASP A 75 24.15 -9.67 -17.38
C ASP A 75 23.92 -11.04 -18.06
N GLY A 76 22.73 -11.21 -18.66
CA GLY A 76 22.35 -12.44 -19.35
C GLY A 76 23.19 -12.79 -20.60
N LEU A 77 24.11 -11.91 -21.00
CA LEU A 77 25.06 -12.08 -22.11
C LEU A 77 26.50 -12.35 -21.62
N GLY A 78 26.74 -12.27 -20.31
CA GLY A 78 28.01 -12.57 -19.68
C GLY A 78 28.96 -11.37 -19.51
N GLU A 79 28.50 -10.16 -19.82
CA GLU A 79 29.25 -8.90 -19.64
C GLU A 79 29.09 -8.40 -18.18
N TRP A 80 30.13 -7.73 -17.68
CA TRP A 80 30.16 -7.18 -16.32
C TRP A 80 29.71 -5.72 -16.33
N ALA A 81 28.60 -5.40 -15.68
CA ALA A 81 28.15 -4.03 -15.47
C ALA A 81 28.53 -3.53 -14.07
N LEU A 82 29.16 -2.35 -14.01
CA LEU A 82 29.43 -1.62 -12.77
C LEU A 82 28.16 -0.91 -12.31
N MET A 83 27.53 -1.40 -11.24
CA MET A 83 26.55 -0.62 -10.48
C MET A 83 27.30 0.11 -9.35
N LEU A 84 27.50 1.40 -9.51
CA LEU A 84 27.80 2.24 -8.37
C LEU A 84 26.53 2.31 -7.52
N PRO A 85 26.60 2.01 -6.22
CA PRO A 85 25.53 2.37 -5.32
C PRO A 85 25.36 3.89 -5.41
N PRO A 86 24.11 4.36 -5.28
CA PRO A 86 23.89 5.79 -5.13
C PRO A 86 24.74 6.27 -3.94
N PRO A 87 25.36 7.46 -4.05
CA PRO A 87 26.19 8.00 -2.98
C PRO A 87 25.40 8.00 -1.66
N PRO A 88 26.03 7.73 -0.51
CA PRO A 88 25.37 7.83 0.78
C PRO A 88 24.77 9.23 0.89
N ILE A 89 23.45 9.30 0.99
CA ILE A 89 22.73 10.56 1.13
C ILE A 89 23.01 11.07 2.55
N PRO A 90 23.59 12.27 2.72
CA PRO A 90 23.78 12.85 4.04
C PRO A 90 22.44 12.93 4.77
N VAL A 91 22.42 12.58 6.05
CA VAL A 91 21.21 12.63 6.90
C VAL A 91 20.62 14.05 6.95
N ASP A 92 21.46 15.06 6.71
CA ASP A 92 21.13 16.49 6.67
C ASP A 92 21.14 17.08 5.24
N ALA A 93 21.17 16.26 4.19
CA ALA A 93 21.13 16.75 2.83
C ALA A 93 19.80 17.47 2.58
N VAL A 94 19.89 18.74 2.19
CA VAL A 94 18.73 19.51 1.73
C VAL A 94 18.06 18.75 0.59
N ILE A 95 16.76 18.49 0.74
CA ILE A 95 15.98 17.80 -0.28
C ILE A 95 15.81 18.69 -1.50
N ASP A 96 16.59 18.41 -2.55
CA ASP A 96 16.40 19.02 -3.85
C ASP A 96 15.18 18.38 -4.53
N PHE A 97 14.03 18.97 -4.26
CA PHE A 97 12.76 18.55 -4.85
C PHE A 97 12.67 18.81 -6.36
N GLU A 98 13.46 19.74 -6.91
CA GLU A 98 13.49 19.99 -8.35
C GLU A 98 14.24 18.88 -9.08
N GLU A 99 15.38 18.44 -8.55
CA GLU A 99 16.09 17.25 -9.03
C GLU A 99 15.21 16.00 -8.89
N LEU A 100 14.52 15.85 -7.76
CA LEU A 100 13.64 14.72 -7.53
C LEU A 100 12.47 14.69 -8.53
N ARG A 101 11.82 15.83 -8.77
CA ARG A 101 10.76 15.98 -9.80
C ARG A 101 11.30 15.66 -11.20
N ARG A 102 12.53 16.07 -11.54
CA ARG A 102 13.16 15.69 -12.82
C ARG A 102 13.38 14.18 -12.94
N SER A 103 13.80 13.52 -11.87
CA SER A 103 14.03 12.07 -11.86
C SER A 103 12.76 11.23 -12.08
N ILE A 104 11.60 11.72 -11.60
CA ILE A 104 10.31 11.03 -11.74
C ILE A 104 9.91 10.84 -13.21
N GLY A 105 10.19 11.82 -14.08
CA GLY A 105 9.85 11.72 -15.49
C GLY A 105 10.50 10.51 -16.19
N ALA A 106 11.78 10.25 -15.89
CA ALA A 106 12.50 9.09 -16.41
C ALA A 106 11.92 7.77 -15.86
N SER A 107 11.65 7.72 -14.55
CA SER A 107 11.01 6.56 -13.91
C SER A 107 9.62 6.26 -14.48
N GLN A 108 8.80 7.27 -14.75
CA GLN A 108 7.49 7.08 -15.38
C GLN A 108 7.62 6.55 -16.82
N ALA A 109 8.61 7.00 -17.58
CA ALA A 109 8.86 6.48 -18.93
C ALA A 109 9.21 4.98 -18.88
N GLU A 110 10.03 4.59 -17.90
CA GLU A 110 10.38 3.18 -17.67
C GLU A 110 9.17 2.35 -17.21
N VAL A 111 8.34 2.88 -16.31
CA VAL A 111 7.08 2.26 -15.90
C VAL A 111 6.20 1.99 -17.13
N ARG A 112 5.95 2.99 -17.97
CA ARG A 112 5.14 2.82 -19.20
C ARG A 112 5.75 1.79 -20.14
N ARG A 113 7.08 1.75 -20.26
CA ARG A 113 7.79 0.77 -21.09
C ARG A 113 7.57 -0.65 -20.58
N ARG A 114 7.74 -0.86 -19.27
CA ARG A 114 7.64 -2.18 -18.62
C ARG A 114 6.21 -2.68 -18.44
N MET A 115 5.23 -1.80 -18.33
CA MET A 115 3.81 -2.19 -18.36
C MET A 115 3.37 -2.81 -19.70
N ARG A 116 4.17 -2.72 -20.77
CA ARG A 116 3.89 -3.42 -22.03
C ARG A 116 4.46 -4.84 -22.07
N GLU A 117 5.25 -5.23 -21.09
CA GLU A 117 5.92 -6.54 -21.04
C GLU A 117 5.01 -7.56 -20.33
N PRO A 118 4.56 -8.64 -21.00
CA PRO A 118 3.59 -9.58 -20.42
C PRO A 118 4.05 -10.26 -19.12
N MET A 119 5.36 -10.40 -18.92
CA MET A 119 5.93 -10.98 -17.69
C MET A 119 5.65 -10.17 -16.42
N ASN A 120 5.32 -8.88 -16.56
CA ASN A 120 4.99 -7.98 -15.46
C ASN A 120 3.49 -8.02 -15.12
N GLN A 121 2.68 -8.82 -15.83
CA GLN A 121 1.26 -9.04 -15.56
C GLN A 121 1.03 -10.42 -14.93
N LYS A 122 0.19 -10.50 -13.90
CA LYS A 122 -0.17 -11.74 -13.19
C LYS A 122 -1.64 -12.15 -13.38
N GLY A 123 -2.26 -11.69 -14.46
CA GLY A 123 -3.67 -11.94 -14.80
C GLY A 123 -4.62 -10.99 -14.07
N LYS A 124 -5.86 -10.88 -14.56
CA LYS A 124 -6.96 -10.08 -13.98
C LYS A 124 -6.58 -8.66 -13.51
N GLY A 125 -5.77 -7.95 -14.30
CA GLY A 125 -5.38 -6.57 -13.99
C GLY A 125 -4.32 -6.42 -12.89
N ILE A 126 -3.66 -7.49 -12.46
CA ILE A 126 -2.56 -7.43 -11.48
C ILE A 126 -1.24 -7.18 -12.22
N TRP A 127 -0.54 -6.10 -11.84
CA TRP A 127 0.72 -5.69 -12.46
C TRP A 127 1.77 -5.30 -11.43
N PHE A 128 3.04 -5.60 -11.69
CA PHE A 128 4.14 -5.20 -10.82
C PHE A 128 5.36 -4.72 -11.61
N ILE A 129 6.15 -3.83 -11.00
CA ILE A 129 7.39 -3.30 -11.59
C ILE A 129 8.44 -3.12 -10.51
N ASP A 130 9.64 -3.62 -10.77
CA ASP A 130 10.74 -3.58 -9.81
C ASP A 130 11.73 -2.45 -10.12
N ASN A 131 12.34 -1.85 -9.10
CA ASN A 131 13.51 -0.97 -9.23
C ASN A 131 13.29 0.29 -10.08
N VAL A 132 12.08 0.87 -10.07
CA VAL A 132 11.76 2.10 -10.81
C VAL A 132 11.62 3.34 -9.92
N VAL A 133 11.52 3.17 -8.61
CA VAL A 133 11.47 4.30 -7.66
C VAL A 133 12.87 4.91 -7.54
N PRO A 134 13.04 6.23 -7.78
CA PRO A 134 14.33 6.89 -7.61
C PRO A 134 14.87 6.68 -6.19
N THR A 135 16.18 6.43 -6.06
CA THR A 135 16.82 6.18 -4.76
C THR A 135 16.54 7.33 -3.78
N TYR A 136 16.64 8.57 -4.24
CA TYR A 136 16.42 9.73 -3.39
C TYR A 136 15.00 9.77 -2.82
N LEU A 137 13.99 9.47 -3.65
CA LEU A 137 12.59 9.42 -3.21
C LEU A 137 12.37 8.31 -2.18
N ARG A 138 12.96 7.13 -2.42
CA ARG A 138 12.95 6.04 -1.45
C ARG A 138 13.59 6.44 -0.12
N HIS A 139 14.71 7.16 -0.15
CA HIS A 139 15.39 7.61 1.05
C HIS A 139 14.52 8.58 1.86
N VAL A 140 13.82 9.53 1.21
CA VAL A 140 12.87 10.42 1.88
C VAL A 140 11.76 9.62 2.57
N LEU A 141 11.16 8.63 1.86
CA LEU A 141 10.16 7.75 2.46
C LEU A 141 10.70 6.99 3.68
N LEU A 142 11.88 6.37 3.56
CA LEU A 142 12.52 5.65 4.66
C LEU A 142 12.72 6.54 5.87
N THR A 143 13.41 7.67 5.70
CA THR A 143 13.75 8.58 6.80
C THR A 143 12.51 9.14 7.48
N ARG A 144 11.52 9.62 6.70
CA ARG A 144 10.33 10.27 7.26
C ARG A 144 9.36 9.25 7.88
N LEU A 145 9.14 8.09 7.26
CA LEU A 145 8.28 7.05 7.83
C LEU A 145 8.95 6.37 9.05
N ASP A 146 10.27 6.27 9.09
CA ASP A 146 10.99 5.74 10.27
C ASP A 146 10.94 6.71 11.45
N ALA A 147 10.97 8.01 11.20
CA ALA A 147 10.71 9.00 12.25
C ALA A 147 9.31 8.82 12.88
N ILE A 148 8.30 8.47 12.08
CA ILE A 148 6.94 8.15 12.57
C ILE A 148 6.96 6.81 13.33
N ALA A 149 7.61 5.78 12.78
CA ALA A 149 7.71 4.45 13.39
C ALA A 149 8.42 4.44 14.74
N ASN A 150 9.37 5.37 14.94
CA ASN A 150 10.18 5.45 16.14
C ASN A 150 9.62 6.40 17.21
N LYS A 151 8.41 6.94 17.03
CA LYS A 151 7.72 7.71 18.09
C LYS A 151 7.56 6.85 19.35
N PRO A 152 7.66 7.43 20.57
CA PRO A 152 7.55 6.68 21.83
C PRO A 152 6.26 5.87 21.96
N HIS A 153 5.15 6.43 21.48
CA HIS A 153 3.85 5.76 21.47
C HIS A 153 3.59 5.16 20.09
N LYS A 154 4.12 3.95 19.86
CA LYS A 154 3.91 3.19 18.63
C LYS A 154 2.44 2.78 18.51
N ASP A 155 1.89 2.92 17.31
CA ASP A 155 0.54 2.46 16.99
C ASP A 155 0.61 1.12 16.28
N PHE A 156 0.02 0.09 16.89
CA PHE A 156 -0.04 -1.25 16.32
C PHE A 156 -1.47 -1.57 15.91
N HIS A 157 -1.61 -2.25 14.78
CA HIS A 157 -2.88 -2.63 14.22
C HIS A 157 -3.59 -3.63 15.15
N PRO A 158 -4.86 -3.38 15.51
CA PRO A 158 -5.60 -4.28 16.39
C PRO A 158 -5.65 -5.71 15.87
N GLY A 159 -5.47 -6.68 16.78
CA GLY A 159 -5.55 -8.10 16.45
C GLY A 159 -4.30 -8.69 15.77
N THR A 160 -3.20 -7.94 15.66
CA THR A 160 -1.96 -8.41 15.00
C THR A 160 -0.84 -8.78 15.95
N ASP A 161 -1.10 -8.84 17.27
CA ASP A 161 -0.09 -9.14 18.31
C ASP A 161 1.20 -8.29 18.15
N HIS A 162 1.03 -6.99 17.94
CA HIS A 162 2.13 -6.03 17.72
C HIS A 162 3.02 -6.34 16.50
N MET A 163 2.56 -7.16 15.55
CA MET A 163 3.32 -7.47 14.33
C MET A 163 3.07 -6.47 13.20
N VAL A 164 1.97 -5.73 13.21
CA VAL A 164 1.71 -4.69 12.20
C VAL A 164 1.69 -3.33 12.86
N GLN A 165 2.66 -2.48 12.53
CA GLN A 165 2.76 -1.12 13.02
C GLN A 165 2.16 -0.16 11.99
N ASP A 166 1.10 0.55 12.39
CA ASP A 166 0.41 1.54 11.59
C ASP A 166 1.18 2.89 11.65
N LEU A 167 1.69 3.36 10.50
CA LEU A 167 2.39 4.65 10.41
C LEU A 167 1.45 5.75 9.91
N ILE A 168 0.74 5.44 8.83
CA ILE A 168 -0.38 6.22 8.30
C ILE A 168 -1.48 5.19 8.07
N HIS A 169 -2.60 5.28 8.79
CA HIS A 169 -3.68 4.32 8.64
C HIS A 169 -5.05 4.99 8.64
N PRO A 170 -5.90 4.73 7.64
CA PRO A 170 -7.17 5.43 7.46
C PRO A 170 -8.26 5.05 8.49
N SER A 171 -8.05 3.98 9.26
CA SER A 171 -8.97 3.56 10.32
C SER A 171 -8.83 4.38 11.61
N LEU A 172 -7.74 5.13 11.79
CA LEU A 172 -7.58 6.04 12.93
C LEU A 172 -8.06 7.43 12.51
N PHE A 173 -8.89 8.08 13.36
CA PHE A 173 -9.56 9.34 13.01
C PHE A 173 -10.36 9.25 11.69
N SER A 174 -11.03 8.12 11.45
CA SER A 174 -11.94 7.96 10.31
C SER A 174 -13.14 8.91 10.44
N TYR A 175 -13.90 9.11 9.36
CA TYR A 175 -15.20 9.75 9.46
C TYR A 175 -16.15 8.88 10.30
N ILE A 176 -16.98 9.54 11.10
CA ILE A 176 -18.03 8.94 11.93
C ILE A 176 -19.29 9.78 11.73
N GLU A 177 -20.32 9.16 11.15
CA GLU A 177 -21.60 9.81 10.90
C GLU A 177 -22.19 10.38 12.20
N GLY A 178 -22.60 11.65 12.15
CA GLY A 178 -23.17 12.37 13.29
C GLY A 178 -22.17 12.80 14.37
N LEU A 179 -20.87 12.46 14.23
CA LEU A 179 -19.84 12.82 15.22
C LEU A 179 -18.68 13.62 14.63
N SER A 180 -18.25 13.31 13.40
CA SER A 180 -17.13 14.01 12.76
C SER A 180 -17.47 15.47 12.41
N PRO A 181 -16.56 16.44 12.66
CA PRO A 181 -16.81 17.85 12.40
C PRO A 181 -16.69 18.18 10.91
N VAL A 182 -17.84 18.29 10.23
CA VAL A 182 -17.94 18.73 8.83
C VAL A 182 -17.75 20.25 8.72
N LYS A 183 -17.02 20.71 7.71
CA LYS A 183 -16.72 22.14 7.47
C LYS A 183 -17.96 22.90 7.00
N ASP A 184 -18.63 22.36 5.99
CA ASP A 184 -19.87 22.90 5.44
C ASP A 184 -20.86 21.75 5.20
N PRO A 185 -21.90 21.61 6.04
CA PRO A 185 -22.92 20.58 5.89
C PRO A 185 -23.74 20.68 4.59
N THR A 186 -23.77 21.86 3.94
CA THR A 186 -24.56 22.08 2.72
C THR A 186 -23.86 21.59 1.46
N THR A 187 -22.52 21.54 1.48
CA THR A 187 -21.70 21.08 0.34
C THR A 187 -21.07 19.71 0.58
N CYS A 188 -21.07 19.22 1.82
CA CYS A 188 -20.54 17.91 2.13
C CYS A 188 -21.35 16.84 1.35
N PRO A 189 -20.66 15.94 0.63
CA PRO A 189 -21.33 14.79 0.04
C PRO A 189 -22.17 14.08 1.10
N ALA A 190 -23.41 13.72 0.76
CA ALA A 190 -24.20 12.90 1.66
C ALA A 190 -23.45 11.58 1.87
N THR A 191 -23.21 11.17 3.11
CA THR A 191 -22.86 9.78 3.37
C THR A 191 -24.02 8.95 2.88
N THR A 192 -23.77 8.13 1.86
CA THR A 192 -24.75 7.34 1.13
C THR A 192 -25.39 6.30 2.06
N LYS A 193 -26.29 6.74 2.94
CA LYS A 193 -27.35 5.91 3.51
C LYS A 193 -28.44 5.69 2.47
N TYR A 194 -28.06 5.16 1.30
CA TYR A 194 -28.87 5.17 0.09
C TYR A 194 -29.08 6.59 -0.48
N GLN A 195 -28.18 7.04 -1.35
CA GLN A 195 -28.74 7.63 -2.56
C GLN A 195 -29.33 6.45 -3.32
N ASN A 196 -30.58 6.59 -3.75
CA ASN A 196 -31.22 5.70 -4.70
C ASN A 196 -30.40 5.65 -5.99
N CYS A 197 -29.28 4.92 -6.00
CA CYS A 197 -28.80 4.29 -7.21
C CYS A 197 -29.85 3.23 -7.50
N SER A 198 -30.89 3.66 -8.21
CA SER A 198 -31.72 2.68 -8.90
C SER A 198 -30.75 1.85 -9.75
N PRO A 199 -30.98 0.55 -9.94
CA PRO A 199 -30.20 -0.24 -10.88
C PRO A 199 -30.09 0.40 -12.27
N ARG A 200 -30.92 1.42 -12.60
CA ARG A 200 -30.89 2.20 -13.83
C ARG A 200 -29.82 3.29 -13.92
N ASP A 201 -29.29 3.81 -12.81
CA ASP A 201 -28.27 4.87 -12.87
C ASP A 201 -26.86 4.31 -13.14
N LEU A 202 -26.62 3.07 -12.72
CA LEU A 202 -25.46 2.26 -13.13
C LEU A 202 -25.52 1.77 -14.60
N LEU A 203 -26.67 1.92 -15.29
CA LEU A 203 -26.83 1.49 -16.70
C LEU A 203 -26.31 2.49 -17.74
N ARG A 204 -25.93 3.72 -17.36
CA ARG A 204 -25.58 4.75 -18.36
C ARG A 204 -24.11 4.77 -18.77
N HIS A 205 -23.21 4.10 -18.05
CA HIS A 205 -21.82 3.93 -18.47
C HIS A 205 -21.67 2.59 -19.21
N ARG A 206 -21.93 2.66 -20.52
CA ARG A 206 -21.83 1.54 -21.46
C ARG A 206 -20.41 0.96 -21.50
N ASP A 207 -20.38 -0.38 -21.53
CA ASP A 207 -19.28 -1.29 -21.88
C ASP A 207 -18.33 -1.77 -20.78
N HIS A 208 -18.77 -1.79 -19.52
CA HIS A 208 -18.09 -2.54 -18.46
C HIS A 208 -18.47 -4.03 -18.50
N GLY A 209 -17.45 -4.89 -18.46
CA GLY A 209 -17.57 -6.35 -18.57
C GLY A 209 -18.44 -6.97 -17.47
N SER A 210 -18.93 -8.19 -17.70
CA SER A 210 -19.89 -8.88 -16.81
C SER A 210 -19.40 -9.03 -15.36
N LEU A 211 -18.09 -9.12 -15.13
CA LEU A 211 -17.50 -9.37 -13.81
C LEU A 211 -17.55 -8.16 -12.86
N GLU A 212 -17.50 -6.93 -13.36
CA GLU A 212 -17.57 -5.72 -12.50
C GLU A 212 -19.00 -5.49 -11.99
N ARG A 213 -20.01 -5.72 -12.85
CA ARG A 213 -21.42 -5.62 -12.45
C ARG A 213 -21.81 -6.65 -11.39
N GLU A 214 -21.32 -7.88 -11.53
CA GLU A 214 -21.52 -8.92 -10.52
C GLU A 214 -20.82 -8.57 -9.20
N PHE A 215 -19.69 -7.85 -9.22
CA PHE A 215 -18.95 -7.47 -8.02
C PHE A 215 -19.64 -6.34 -7.24
N GLU A 216 -20.14 -5.30 -7.91
CA GLU A 216 -20.85 -4.19 -7.26
C GLU A 216 -22.12 -4.69 -6.57
N GLN A 217 -22.94 -5.48 -7.27
CA GLN A 217 -24.13 -6.16 -6.69
C GLN A 217 -23.81 -7.07 -5.51
N ARG A 218 -22.54 -7.50 -5.36
CA ARG A 218 -22.08 -8.34 -4.26
C ARG A 218 -21.82 -7.58 -2.96
N ARG A 219 -21.73 -6.24 -2.98
CA ARG A 219 -21.31 -5.43 -1.83
C ARG A 219 -22.38 -4.47 -1.30
N ASP A 220 -23.55 -4.42 -1.91
CA ASP A 220 -24.62 -3.45 -1.59
C ASP A 220 -25.15 -3.53 -0.13
N ASP A 221 -24.91 -4.63 0.59
CA ASP A 221 -25.38 -4.84 1.98
C ASP A 221 -24.37 -4.33 3.05
N GLU A 222 -23.28 -3.65 2.67
CA GLU A 222 -22.20 -3.27 3.58
C GLU A 222 -22.45 -1.96 4.36
N GLU A 223 -23.50 -1.87 5.20
CA GLU A 223 -23.77 -0.65 5.99
C GLU A 223 -22.72 -0.38 7.11
N SER A 224 -22.22 0.84 7.23
CA SER A 224 -21.41 1.29 8.37
C SER A 224 -21.53 2.79 8.57
N LYS A 225 -21.54 3.24 9.84
CA LYS A 225 -21.44 4.67 10.18
C LYS A 225 -20.03 5.24 10.02
N TYR A 226 -19.06 4.39 9.74
CA TYR A 226 -17.66 4.75 9.61
C TYR A 226 -17.26 4.80 8.13
N GLN A 227 -16.40 5.76 7.78
CA GLN A 227 -15.82 5.84 6.44
C GLN A 227 -14.36 6.28 6.52
N TRP A 228 -13.50 5.64 5.74
CA TRP A 228 -12.16 6.15 5.49
C TRP A 228 -12.24 7.50 4.77
N LEU A 229 -11.40 8.44 5.20
CA LEU A 229 -11.34 9.79 4.64
C LEU A 229 -10.25 9.85 3.56
N PRO A 230 -10.60 9.84 2.26
CA PRO A 230 -9.64 10.12 1.20
C PRO A 230 -9.20 11.59 1.26
N SER A 231 -8.00 11.83 0.76
CA SER A 231 -7.45 13.15 0.50
C SER A 231 -7.68 13.55 -0.94
N GLN A 232 -7.81 14.85 -1.19
CA GLN A 232 -7.98 15.41 -2.53
C GLN A 232 -6.61 15.57 -3.20
N PHE A 233 -6.45 14.96 -4.36
CA PHE A 233 -5.26 14.99 -5.19
C PHE A 233 -5.60 15.67 -6.51
N HIS A 234 -5.03 16.84 -6.78
CA HIS A 234 -5.10 17.46 -8.09
C HIS A 234 -4.10 16.79 -9.03
N VAL A 235 -4.56 16.22 -10.13
CA VAL A 235 -3.71 15.69 -11.19
C VAL A 235 -3.78 16.61 -12.40
N SER A 236 -2.66 17.23 -12.76
CA SER A 236 -2.62 18.11 -13.94
C SER A 236 -2.79 17.32 -15.25
N PRO A 237 -3.10 17.98 -16.38
CA PRO A 237 -3.11 17.31 -17.68
C PRO A 237 -1.79 16.64 -18.05
N LYS A 238 -0.66 17.14 -17.51
CA LYS A 238 0.68 16.55 -17.68
C LYS A 238 0.97 15.41 -16.70
N GLY A 239 0.08 15.18 -15.73
CA GLY A 239 0.18 14.13 -14.71
C GLY A 239 1.02 14.50 -13.50
N SER A 240 1.36 15.78 -13.32
CA SER A 240 1.93 16.26 -12.06
C SER A 240 0.84 16.29 -10.99
N VAL A 241 1.20 15.98 -9.75
CA VAL A 241 0.25 15.80 -8.64
C VAL A 241 0.47 16.86 -7.58
N GLN A 242 -0.63 17.35 -7.01
CA GLN A 242 -0.62 18.19 -5.81
C GLN A 242 -1.68 17.71 -4.83
N ILE A 243 -1.33 17.54 -3.56
CA ILE A 243 -2.29 17.24 -2.50
C ILE A 243 -2.99 18.54 -2.09
N LYS A 244 -4.32 18.58 -2.15
CA LYS A 244 -5.16 19.78 -1.92
C LYS A 244 -5.85 19.80 -0.55
N SER A 245 -5.87 18.67 0.16
CA SER A 245 -6.40 18.56 1.51
C SER A 245 -5.49 17.65 2.36
N TYR A 246 -5.60 17.71 3.69
CA TYR A 246 -4.70 16.94 4.56
C TYR A 246 -4.77 15.42 4.29
N VAL A 247 -3.67 14.73 4.47
CA VAL A 247 -3.58 13.26 4.53
C VAL A 247 -4.03 12.81 5.92
N ASN A 248 -5.04 11.94 5.98
CA ASN A 248 -5.61 11.53 7.26
C ASN A 248 -4.51 10.95 8.17
N ASN A 249 -4.48 11.43 9.41
CA ASN A 249 -3.48 11.09 10.43
C ASN A 249 -2.02 11.46 10.09
N LEU A 250 -1.80 12.38 9.14
CA LEU A 250 -0.47 12.91 8.82
C LEU A 250 -0.47 14.45 8.81
N ASP A 251 0.24 15.02 9.78
CA ASP A 251 0.35 16.48 9.94
C ASP A 251 1.15 17.10 8.78
N GLY A 252 0.53 18.05 8.06
CA GLY A 252 1.13 18.69 6.88
C GLY A 252 2.30 19.61 7.18
N GLU A 253 2.28 20.31 8.32
CA GLU A 253 3.31 21.29 8.69
C GLU A 253 4.63 20.60 9.03
N THR A 254 4.57 19.55 9.85
CA THR A 254 5.76 18.82 10.30
C THR A 254 6.27 17.79 9.28
N ASN A 255 5.46 17.45 8.26
CA ASN A 255 5.80 16.42 7.27
C ASN A 255 5.74 16.91 5.82
N ALA A 256 6.00 18.20 5.57
CA ALA A 256 5.95 18.79 4.21
C ALA A 256 6.76 18.00 3.17
N ASP A 257 7.96 17.52 3.54
CA ASP A 257 8.79 16.71 2.66
C ASP A 257 8.16 15.36 2.31
N LEU A 258 7.49 14.74 3.29
CA LEU A 258 6.77 13.49 3.08
C LEU A 258 5.52 13.71 2.22
N TYR A 259 4.81 14.83 2.38
CA TYR A 259 3.72 15.20 1.46
C TYR A 259 4.21 15.29 0.02
N THR A 260 5.34 15.96 -0.20
CA THR A 260 5.96 16.03 -1.52
C THR A 260 6.38 14.65 -2.03
N ALA A 261 6.94 13.79 -1.17
CA ALA A 261 7.25 12.41 -1.54
C ALA A 261 5.99 11.60 -1.90
N ILE A 262 4.88 11.79 -1.19
CA ILE A 262 3.58 11.15 -1.48
C ILE A 262 3.07 11.61 -2.85
N GLU A 263 3.12 12.90 -3.18
CA GLU A 263 2.77 13.43 -4.50
C GLU A 263 3.57 12.71 -5.61
N LEU A 264 4.90 12.66 -5.46
CA LEU A 264 5.80 12.06 -6.45
C LEU A 264 5.64 10.54 -6.57
N MET A 265 5.36 9.85 -5.46
CA MET A 265 4.99 8.43 -5.51
C MET A 265 3.68 8.23 -6.27
N PHE A 266 2.66 9.05 -6.04
CA PHE A 266 1.40 8.96 -6.77
C PHE A 266 1.60 9.27 -8.27
N GLU A 267 2.43 10.28 -8.61
CA GLU A 267 2.85 10.53 -10.00
C GLU A 267 3.45 9.27 -10.63
N LEU A 268 4.30 8.53 -9.92
CA LEU A 268 4.92 7.31 -10.42
C LEU A 268 3.90 6.17 -10.62
N PHE A 269 2.92 6.04 -9.72
CA PHE A 269 1.82 5.06 -9.83
C PHE A 269 0.79 5.42 -10.90
N LEU A 270 0.63 6.70 -11.25
CA LEU A 270 -0.40 7.19 -12.18
C LEU A 270 -0.49 6.36 -13.48
N PRO A 271 0.60 6.13 -14.25
CA PRO A 271 0.53 5.28 -15.45
C PRO A 271 0.16 3.81 -15.17
N MET A 272 0.41 3.30 -13.95
CA MET A 272 -0.02 1.95 -13.56
C MET A 272 -1.52 1.91 -13.29
N PHE A 273 -2.07 2.93 -12.61
CA PHE A 273 -3.53 3.07 -12.42
C PHE A 273 -4.28 3.28 -13.74
N GLU A 274 -3.76 4.14 -14.63
CA GLU A 274 -4.32 4.37 -15.97
C GLU A 274 -4.41 3.07 -16.78
N ASN A 275 -3.47 2.14 -16.58
CA ASN A 275 -3.46 0.86 -17.28
C ASN A 275 -4.51 -0.13 -16.76
N ILE A 276 -4.79 -0.14 -15.47
CA ILE A 276 -5.73 -1.10 -14.86
C ILE A 276 -7.16 -0.58 -14.78
N LEU A 277 -7.38 0.72 -15.02
CA LEU A 277 -8.69 1.37 -15.09
C LEU A 277 -8.93 1.95 -16.50
N PRO A 278 -8.97 1.11 -17.55
CA PRO A 278 -9.22 1.60 -18.90
C PRO A 278 -10.58 2.32 -18.96
N GLY A 279 -10.60 3.52 -19.54
CA GLY A 279 -11.81 4.34 -19.66
C GLY A 279 -12.02 5.37 -18.56
N LYS A 280 -11.28 5.28 -17.43
CA LYS A 280 -11.32 6.31 -16.38
C LYS A 280 -10.31 7.42 -16.69
N GLN A 281 -10.78 8.66 -16.80
CA GLN A 281 -9.88 9.81 -16.94
C GLN A 281 -9.30 10.15 -15.57
N LEU A 282 -7.98 10.00 -15.39
CA LEU A 282 -7.28 10.31 -14.13
C LEU A 282 -6.53 11.65 -14.17
N ARG A 283 -6.15 12.14 -15.36
CA ARG A 283 -5.44 13.43 -15.54
C ARG A 283 -6.40 14.57 -15.78
N GLY A 284 -6.03 15.76 -15.33
CA GLY A 284 -6.79 17.00 -15.51
C GLY A 284 -8.01 17.14 -14.58
N ARG A 285 -8.01 16.45 -13.44
CA ARG A 285 -9.11 16.46 -12.47
C ARG A 285 -8.60 16.31 -11.03
N GLU A 286 -9.52 16.52 -10.08
CA GLU A 286 -9.32 16.14 -8.68
C GLU A 286 -9.66 14.65 -8.50
N LEU A 287 -8.83 13.94 -7.73
CA LEU A 287 -9.00 12.54 -7.36
C LEU A 287 -9.09 12.41 -5.84
N GLN A 288 -9.84 11.41 -5.38
CA GLN A 288 -9.91 11.04 -3.97
C GLN A 288 -9.01 9.83 -3.71
N VAL A 289 -7.97 10.02 -2.89
CA VAL A 289 -6.93 9.03 -2.66
C VAL A 289 -6.71 8.82 -1.17
N ILE A 290 -6.76 7.56 -0.72
CA ILE A 290 -6.41 7.17 0.64
C ILE A 290 -4.94 6.75 0.65
N VAL A 291 -4.17 7.30 1.59
CA VAL A 291 -2.75 6.96 1.79
C VAL A 291 -2.62 6.07 3.02
N LYS A 292 -1.84 5.00 2.91
CA LYS A 292 -1.50 4.10 4.02
C LYS A 292 -0.02 3.76 4.02
N ALA A 293 0.55 3.60 5.20
CA ALA A 293 1.92 3.12 5.39
C ALA A 293 1.99 2.26 6.64
N ALA A 294 2.62 1.10 6.55
CA ALA A 294 2.73 0.16 7.66
C ALA A 294 4.03 -0.62 7.62
N ASN A 295 4.51 -1.01 8.81
CA ASN A 295 5.62 -1.95 8.96
C ASN A 295 5.09 -3.29 9.48
N TYR A 296 5.54 -4.39 8.90
CA TYR A 296 5.42 -5.72 9.46
C TYR A 296 6.68 -5.99 10.28
N VAL A 297 6.55 -6.11 11.59
CA VAL A 297 7.63 -6.31 12.57
C VAL A 297 7.51 -7.73 13.13
N ILE A 298 8.34 -8.64 12.61
CA ILE A 298 8.26 -10.07 12.92
C ILE A 298 9.42 -10.45 13.84
N GLN A 299 9.11 -10.97 15.02
CA GLN A 299 10.11 -11.43 15.99
C GLN A 299 10.94 -12.61 15.43
N PRO A 300 12.19 -12.84 15.87
CA PRO A 300 13.01 -13.98 15.45
C PRO A 300 12.42 -15.33 15.90
N LYS A 301 13.08 -16.43 15.56
CA LYS A 301 12.76 -17.81 16.00
C LYS A 301 11.49 -18.38 15.37
N GLY A 302 11.32 -18.15 14.07
CA GLY A 302 10.23 -18.73 13.29
C GLY A 302 8.86 -18.10 13.56
N HIS A 303 8.78 -16.93 14.20
CA HIS A 303 7.50 -16.23 14.28
C HIS A 303 7.02 -15.88 12.88
N MET A 304 5.70 -15.90 12.72
CA MET A 304 5.05 -15.74 11.44
C MET A 304 3.86 -14.79 11.53
N TYR A 305 3.67 -13.99 10.49
CA TYR A 305 2.45 -13.23 10.26
C TYR A 305 1.71 -13.76 9.04
N GLU A 306 0.42 -14.02 9.22
CA GLU A 306 -0.54 -14.38 8.16
C GLU A 306 -1.63 -13.32 8.10
N GLY A 307 -1.91 -12.81 6.90
CA GLY A 307 -3.01 -11.88 6.66
C GLY A 307 -4.36 -12.59 6.47
N VAL A 308 -5.44 -11.83 6.56
CA VAL A 308 -6.79 -12.31 6.24
C VAL A 308 -7.17 -11.94 4.81
N TRP A 309 -8.05 -12.73 4.19
CA TRP A 309 -8.62 -12.39 2.89
C TRP A 309 -9.56 -11.20 3.01
N HIS A 310 -9.31 -10.14 2.23
CA HIS A 310 -10.12 -8.93 2.23
C HIS A 310 -10.04 -8.18 0.89
N VAL A 311 -10.96 -7.23 0.69
CA VAL A 311 -10.82 -6.13 -0.27
C VAL A 311 -10.59 -4.83 0.50
N GLU A 312 -10.03 -3.81 -0.16
CA GLU A 312 -9.80 -2.54 0.52
C GLU A 312 -11.10 -1.77 0.67
N GLY A 313 -11.34 -1.33 1.90
CA GLY A 313 -12.51 -0.53 2.25
C GLY A 313 -13.86 -1.26 2.20
N LEU A 314 -14.92 -0.51 2.48
CA LEU A 314 -16.32 -0.93 2.34
C LEU A 314 -16.95 -0.38 1.04
N ALA A 315 -18.13 -0.88 0.65
CA ALA A 315 -18.79 -0.52 -0.61
C ALA A 315 -18.96 1.01 -0.79
N HIS A 316 -19.39 1.70 0.26
CA HIS A 316 -19.60 3.17 0.25
C HIS A 316 -18.31 3.98 0.19
N GLU A 317 -17.13 3.35 0.26
CA GLU A 317 -15.84 4.01 0.07
C GLU A 317 -15.39 4.01 -1.40
N HIS A 318 -16.12 3.29 -2.28
CA HIS A 318 -15.93 3.30 -3.74
C HIS A 318 -14.46 3.11 -4.19
N ILE A 319 -13.67 2.35 -3.45
CA ILE A 319 -12.26 2.09 -3.81
C ILE A 319 -12.24 1.13 -5.01
N VAL A 320 -11.62 1.56 -6.11
CA VAL A 320 -11.56 0.82 -7.38
C VAL A 320 -10.18 0.20 -7.66
N ALA A 321 -9.12 0.73 -7.06
CA ALA A 321 -7.77 0.25 -7.29
C ALA A 321 -6.82 0.46 -6.10
N SER A 322 -5.84 -0.42 -5.99
CA SER A 322 -4.81 -0.39 -4.94
C SER A 322 -3.42 -0.37 -5.56
N GLY A 323 -2.54 0.49 -5.05
CA GLY A 323 -1.13 0.58 -5.43
C GLY A 323 -0.24 0.41 -4.20
N LEU A 324 0.73 -0.50 -4.23
CA LEU A 324 1.59 -0.89 -3.11
C LEU A 324 3.07 -0.75 -3.50
N TYR A 325 3.88 -0.27 -2.57
CA TYR A 325 5.33 -0.18 -2.69
C TYR A 325 6.02 -0.84 -1.48
N TYR A 326 6.84 -1.86 -1.75
CA TYR A 326 7.68 -2.53 -0.75
C TYR A 326 9.05 -1.86 -0.71
N TYR A 327 9.23 -0.89 0.18
CA TYR A 327 10.37 0.03 0.10
C TYR A 327 11.59 -0.41 0.92
N SER A 328 11.45 -1.37 1.83
CA SER A 328 12.57 -2.01 2.53
C SER A 328 12.10 -3.30 3.20
N THR A 329 12.90 -4.36 3.10
CA THR A 329 12.61 -5.66 3.72
C THR A 329 13.88 -6.24 4.32
N SER A 330 13.84 -6.59 5.61
CA SER A 330 14.95 -7.31 6.26
C SER A 330 15.22 -8.64 5.56
N ALA A 331 16.50 -8.95 5.35
CA ALA A 331 16.93 -10.17 4.63
C ALA A 331 16.53 -11.49 5.33
N CYS A 332 16.28 -11.46 6.64
CA CYS A 332 15.79 -12.59 7.43
C CYS A 332 14.31 -12.91 7.24
N LEU A 333 13.57 -12.08 6.49
CA LEU A 333 12.17 -12.33 6.19
C LEU A 333 12.02 -13.15 4.91
N LYS A 334 11.20 -14.19 5.00
CA LYS A 334 10.70 -14.96 3.86
C LYS A 334 9.18 -14.83 3.83
N ASP A 335 8.58 -14.72 2.64
CA ASP A 335 7.13 -14.65 2.53
C ASP A 335 6.57 -15.44 1.33
N GLY A 336 5.29 -15.79 1.42
CA GLY A 336 4.50 -16.39 0.34
C GLY A 336 3.96 -15.35 -0.66
N GLY A 337 4.32 -14.08 -0.48
CA GLY A 337 3.86 -12.95 -1.29
C GLY A 337 2.46 -12.45 -0.95
N LEU A 338 1.86 -11.75 -1.91
CA LEU A 338 0.48 -11.29 -1.87
C LEU A 338 -0.36 -12.18 -2.78
N GLU A 339 -1.31 -12.90 -2.17
CA GLU A 339 -2.20 -13.83 -2.84
C GLU A 339 -3.52 -13.16 -3.21
N PHE A 340 -4.10 -13.57 -4.34
CA PHE A 340 -5.32 -13.00 -4.89
C PHE A 340 -6.33 -14.09 -5.24
N ARG A 341 -7.62 -13.82 -4.99
CA ARG A 341 -8.75 -14.68 -5.39
C ARG A 341 -9.96 -13.84 -5.79
N PRO A 342 -10.97 -14.41 -6.48
CA PRO A 342 -12.21 -13.70 -6.77
C PRO A 342 -12.97 -13.38 -5.46
N TYR A 343 -13.75 -12.29 -5.45
CA TYR A 343 -14.62 -11.96 -4.31
C TYR A 343 -15.72 -13.02 -4.09
N ARG A 344 -16.01 -13.35 -2.83
CA ARG A 344 -16.99 -14.38 -2.42
C ARG A 344 -18.11 -13.76 -1.57
N ARG A 345 -19.36 -14.24 -1.73
CA ARG A 345 -20.46 -14.07 -0.77
C ARG A 345 -20.90 -15.44 -0.25
N ASP A 346 -21.25 -15.53 1.03
CA ASP A 346 -21.66 -16.77 1.69
C ASP A 346 -22.98 -17.39 1.14
N ARG A 347 -23.86 -16.56 0.54
CA ARG A 347 -25.11 -17.02 -0.09
C ARG A 347 -24.90 -18.03 -1.23
N GLU A 348 -23.73 -18.03 -1.88
CA GLU A 348 -23.39 -18.99 -2.94
C GLU A 348 -22.83 -20.32 -2.38
N LEU A 349 -22.51 -20.38 -1.08
CA LEU A 349 -21.94 -21.56 -0.41
C LEU A 349 -23.01 -22.43 0.28
N ASN A 350 -24.13 -21.85 0.70
CA ASN A 350 -25.25 -22.55 1.35
C ASN A 350 -26.58 -22.31 0.60
N PRO A 351 -26.89 -23.06 -0.47
CA PRO A 351 -28.29 -23.23 -0.84
C PRO A 351 -28.95 -23.99 0.32
N THR A 352 -29.76 -23.30 1.13
CA THR A 352 -30.67 -24.03 2.01
C THR A 352 -31.50 -24.96 1.12
N PRO A 353 -31.71 -26.24 1.48
CA PRO A 353 -32.54 -27.15 0.69
C PRO A 353 -33.98 -26.66 0.49
N GLU A 354 -34.38 -25.63 1.24
CA GLU A 354 -35.76 -25.17 1.40
C GLU A 354 -35.98 -23.73 0.89
N GLY A 355 -34.94 -23.05 0.38
CA GLY A 355 -35.00 -21.63 0.01
C GLY A 355 -35.28 -21.30 -1.47
N GLU A 356 -35.08 -22.23 -2.41
CA GLU A 356 -35.27 -21.97 -3.86
C GLU A 356 -36.59 -22.53 -4.40
N LEU A 357 -37.71 -22.17 -3.75
CA LEU A 357 -39.05 -22.34 -4.34
C LEU A 357 -39.81 -21.02 -4.47
N ALA A 358 -39.21 -19.88 -4.13
CA ALA A 358 -39.84 -18.59 -4.30
C ALA A 358 -38.83 -17.61 -4.92
N ASP A 359 -39.18 -17.22 -6.14
CA ASP A 359 -38.78 -16.01 -6.85
C ASP A 359 -37.43 -16.04 -7.61
N ASP A 360 -37.51 -15.56 -8.86
CA ASP A 360 -36.43 -15.37 -9.85
C ASP A 360 -36.17 -16.49 -10.88
N VAL A 361 -37.24 -17.14 -11.37
CA VAL A 361 -37.24 -17.77 -12.70
C VAL A 361 -38.04 -16.92 -13.70
N GLU A 362 -37.59 -15.70 -13.95
CA GLU A 362 -37.95 -14.98 -15.17
C GLU A 362 -36.67 -14.34 -15.74
N HIS A 363 -36.33 -14.71 -16.98
CA HIS A 363 -35.20 -14.23 -17.80
C HIS A 363 -33.91 -15.08 -17.84
N LEU A 364 -34.03 -16.39 -17.91
CA LEU A 364 -33.06 -17.18 -18.68
C LEU A 364 -33.46 -17.18 -20.17
N PRO A 365 -32.55 -16.87 -21.12
CA PRO A 365 -32.85 -17.05 -22.54
C PRO A 365 -33.15 -18.53 -22.80
N GLU A 366 -34.24 -18.80 -23.51
CA GLU A 366 -34.72 -20.14 -23.87
C GLU A 366 -33.58 -20.97 -24.47
N LEU A 367 -33.07 -21.93 -23.70
CA LEU A 367 -32.20 -22.97 -24.23
C LEU A 367 -33.08 -23.93 -25.05
N PRO A 368 -32.59 -24.40 -26.22
CA PRO A 368 -33.36 -25.32 -27.06
C PRO A 368 -33.72 -26.58 -26.28
N GLU A 369 -34.99 -26.98 -26.35
CA GLU A 369 -35.53 -28.17 -25.68
C GLU A 369 -34.69 -29.41 -26.02
N LEU A 370 -33.96 -29.93 -25.04
CA LEU A 370 -33.23 -31.19 -25.16
C LEU A 370 -34.10 -32.36 -24.65
N PRO A 371 -33.94 -33.58 -25.23
CA PRO A 371 -34.78 -34.73 -24.91
C PRO A 371 -34.79 -35.11 -23.42
N ARG A 372 -35.93 -35.69 -23.00
CA ARG A 372 -36.22 -36.07 -21.61
C ARG A 372 -35.50 -37.36 -21.21
N ASP A 373 -34.25 -37.24 -20.77
CA ASP A 373 -33.54 -38.29 -20.04
C ASP A 373 -32.91 -37.74 -18.74
N ALA A 374 -33.75 -37.71 -17.69
CA ALA A 374 -33.52 -37.06 -16.39
C ALA A 374 -32.37 -37.62 -15.52
N ARG A 375 -31.60 -38.62 -15.99
CA ARG A 375 -30.45 -39.18 -15.25
C ARG A 375 -29.09 -38.66 -15.72
N SER A 376 -28.96 -38.19 -16.96
CA SER A 376 -27.69 -37.64 -17.49
C SER A 376 -27.45 -36.18 -17.08
N ASN A 377 -28.53 -35.40 -16.91
CA ASN A 377 -28.45 -33.98 -16.58
C ASN A 377 -28.07 -33.69 -15.12
N ARG A 378 -28.39 -34.57 -14.15
CA ARG A 378 -28.03 -34.37 -12.74
C ARG A 378 -26.51 -34.45 -12.51
N GLY A 379 -25.83 -35.38 -13.19
CA GLY A 379 -24.37 -35.49 -13.18
C GLY A 379 -23.69 -34.33 -13.92
N ARG A 380 -24.34 -33.78 -14.96
CA ARG A 380 -23.82 -32.63 -15.71
C ARG A 380 -23.98 -31.31 -14.95
N LEU A 381 -25.12 -31.07 -14.29
CA LEU A 381 -25.29 -29.94 -13.36
C LEU A 381 -24.37 -30.07 -12.15
N ALA A 382 -24.22 -31.26 -11.56
CA ALA A 382 -23.30 -31.47 -10.44
C ALA A 382 -21.83 -31.25 -10.83
N SER A 383 -21.43 -31.61 -12.05
CA SER A 383 -20.07 -31.37 -12.55
C SER A 383 -19.84 -29.93 -13.01
N LEU A 384 -20.84 -29.23 -13.52
CA LEU A 384 -20.81 -27.79 -13.77
C LEU A 384 -20.70 -27.02 -12.44
N ARG A 385 -21.57 -27.33 -11.46
CA ARG A 385 -21.50 -26.79 -10.09
C ARG A 385 -20.13 -27.07 -9.47
N ARG A 386 -19.57 -28.29 -9.58
CA ARG A 386 -18.22 -28.60 -9.05
C ARG A 386 -17.10 -27.82 -9.75
N ARG A 387 -17.20 -27.59 -11.07
CA ARG A 387 -16.20 -26.80 -11.83
C ARG A 387 -16.28 -25.32 -11.49
N GLU A 388 -17.47 -24.80 -11.31
CA GLU A 388 -17.73 -23.43 -10.88
C GLU A 388 -17.27 -23.23 -9.42
N TRP A 389 -17.58 -24.17 -8.54
CA TRP A 389 -17.13 -24.25 -7.15
C TRP A 389 -15.59 -24.34 -7.01
N LEU A 390 -14.92 -25.09 -7.89
CA LEU A 390 -13.44 -25.11 -7.99
C LEU A 390 -12.85 -23.80 -8.54
N ARG A 391 -13.55 -23.11 -9.44
CA ARG A 391 -13.12 -21.80 -9.99
C ARG A 391 -13.24 -20.66 -8.97
N VAL A 392 -14.26 -20.67 -8.12
CA VAL A 392 -14.43 -19.71 -7.02
C VAL A 392 -13.42 -19.96 -5.89
N ARG A 393 -12.93 -21.19 -5.74
CA ARG A 393 -11.86 -21.55 -4.80
C ARG A 393 -10.44 -21.33 -5.31
N SER A 394 -10.21 -21.28 -6.62
CA SER A 394 -8.85 -21.20 -7.17
C SER A 394 -8.20 -19.83 -6.96
N LEU A 395 -6.97 -19.86 -6.43
CA LEU A 395 -6.04 -18.73 -6.42
C LEU A 395 -5.95 -18.12 -7.84
N VAL A 396 -6.17 -16.82 -7.95
CA VAL A 396 -6.03 -16.06 -9.21
C VAL A 396 -4.55 -15.82 -9.50
N ALA A 397 -3.81 -15.38 -8.49
CA ALA A 397 -2.40 -15.07 -8.60
C ALA A 397 -1.74 -15.08 -7.22
N SER A 398 -0.42 -15.27 -7.21
CA SER A 398 0.45 -14.87 -6.11
C SER A 398 1.58 -14.01 -6.68
N VAL A 399 1.85 -12.89 -6.01
CA VAL A 399 2.89 -11.93 -6.38
C VAL A 399 3.90 -11.84 -5.24
N PRO A 400 5.19 -12.18 -5.47
CA PRO A 400 6.21 -12.02 -4.44
C PRO A 400 6.34 -10.56 -3.99
N THR A 401 6.54 -10.33 -2.69
CA THR A 401 6.60 -8.97 -2.12
C THR A 401 8.04 -8.49 -1.96
N LEU A 402 8.77 -8.49 -3.08
CA LEU A 402 10.19 -8.11 -3.14
C LEU A 402 10.41 -6.65 -2.77
N GLU A 403 11.54 -6.35 -2.11
CA GLU A 403 12.00 -4.98 -1.96
C GLU A 403 12.16 -4.29 -3.33
N HIS A 404 11.84 -3.00 -3.39
CA HIS A 404 11.82 -2.16 -4.58
C HIS A 404 10.71 -2.47 -5.60
N ARG A 405 9.70 -3.26 -5.22
CA ARG A 405 8.55 -3.57 -6.08
C ARG A 405 7.39 -2.60 -5.90
N LEU A 406 6.94 -2.02 -7.01
CA LEU A 406 5.60 -1.44 -7.16
C LEU A 406 4.64 -2.54 -7.60
N LEU A 407 3.42 -2.55 -7.06
CA LEU A 407 2.34 -3.48 -7.39
C LEU A 407 1.04 -2.70 -7.51
N VAL A 408 0.26 -2.92 -8.56
CA VAL A 408 -1.09 -2.37 -8.72
C VAL A 408 -2.08 -3.48 -9.05
N PHE A 409 -3.31 -3.37 -8.56
CA PHE A 409 -4.40 -4.29 -8.87
C PHE A 409 -5.77 -3.63 -8.70
N PRO A 410 -6.80 -4.10 -9.42
CA PRO A 410 -8.17 -3.65 -9.21
C PRO A 410 -8.71 -4.15 -7.86
N ASN A 411 -9.50 -3.33 -7.18
CA ASN A 411 -10.04 -3.64 -5.84
C ASN A 411 -11.26 -4.60 -5.87
N ASN A 412 -11.49 -5.28 -6.99
CA ASN A 412 -12.52 -6.33 -7.14
C ASN A 412 -11.99 -7.75 -6.85
N LEU A 413 -10.72 -7.86 -6.44
CA LEU A 413 -10.08 -9.10 -6.03
C LEU A 413 -9.85 -9.12 -4.53
N GLN A 414 -10.31 -10.18 -3.86
CA GLN A 414 -9.87 -10.44 -2.49
C GLN A 414 -8.38 -10.78 -2.50
N HIS A 415 -7.65 -10.24 -1.53
CA HIS A 415 -6.23 -10.49 -1.39
C HIS A 415 -5.84 -10.72 0.07
N LYS A 416 -4.70 -11.38 0.28
CA LYS A 416 -4.10 -11.55 1.60
C LYS A 416 -2.58 -11.55 1.52
N VAL A 417 -1.95 -11.13 2.62
CA VAL A 417 -0.52 -11.34 2.84
C VAL A 417 -0.32 -12.79 3.27
N SER A 418 0.55 -13.53 2.56
CA SER A 418 0.83 -14.94 2.85
C SER A 418 2.17 -15.11 3.57
N GLY A 419 2.12 -15.65 4.79
CA GLY A 419 3.19 -16.30 5.53
C GLY A 419 4.51 -15.53 5.60
N ILE A 420 4.54 -14.32 6.18
CA ILE A 420 5.82 -13.65 6.48
C ILE A 420 6.46 -14.38 7.66
N VAL A 421 7.53 -15.12 7.43
CA VAL A 421 8.29 -15.86 8.43
C VAL A 421 9.63 -15.18 8.67
N ASN A 422 10.03 -15.07 9.93
CA ASN A 422 11.38 -14.66 10.32
C ASN A 422 12.19 -15.89 10.75
N ASP A 423 13.19 -16.26 9.95
CA ASP A 423 14.05 -17.42 10.21
C ASP A 423 15.34 -17.07 10.97
N SER A 424 15.54 -15.80 11.35
CA SER A 424 16.66 -15.40 12.20
C SER A 424 16.51 -15.95 13.61
N GLU A 425 17.63 -16.34 14.22
CA GLU A 425 17.67 -16.78 15.62
C GLU A 425 17.56 -15.62 16.62
N SER A 426 17.93 -14.41 16.20
CA SER A 426 18.11 -13.25 17.11
C SER A 426 17.62 -11.91 16.57
N GLU A 427 17.53 -11.73 15.26
CA GLU A 427 17.21 -10.43 14.66
C GLU A 427 15.71 -10.26 14.41
N VAL A 428 15.16 -9.11 14.81
CA VAL A 428 13.80 -8.72 14.45
C VAL A 428 13.78 -8.33 12.96
N GLY A 429 12.92 -8.99 12.19
CA GLY A 429 12.73 -8.68 10.78
C GLY A 429 11.65 -7.61 10.58
N VAL A 430 11.90 -6.67 9.67
CA VAL A 430 10.96 -5.60 9.35
C VAL A 430 10.73 -5.54 7.83
N ARG A 431 9.46 -5.58 7.41
CA ARG A 431 9.04 -5.26 6.04
C ARG A 431 8.23 -3.97 6.04
N LYS A 432 8.69 -2.99 5.28
CA LYS A 432 8.09 -1.66 5.23
C LYS A 432 7.30 -1.45 3.94
N THR A 433 6.08 -0.96 4.08
CA THR A 433 5.10 -0.88 2.99
C THR A 433 4.42 0.48 2.92
N PHE A 434 4.22 0.98 1.71
CA PHE A 434 3.54 2.24 1.41
C PHE A 434 2.47 2.00 0.35
N MET A 435 1.27 2.55 0.53
CA MET A 435 0.09 2.20 -0.26
C MET A 435 -0.79 3.40 -0.62
N PHE A 436 -1.45 3.27 -1.76
CA PHE A 436 -2.54 4.12 -2.21
C PHE A 436 -3.78 3.27 -2.46
N PHE A 437 -4.94 3.77 -2.05
CA PHE A 437 -6.24 3.26 -2.46
C PHE A 437 -6.99 4.39 -3.19
N LEU A 438 -7.28 4.15 -4.47
CA LEU A 438 -7.93 5.10 -5.36
C LEU A 438 -9.44 4.90 -5.31
N VAL A 439 -10.16 5.94 -4.89
CA VAL A 439 -11.63 6.01 -4.99
C VAL A 439 -12.01 6.21 -6.47
N ASP A 440 -13.15 5.67 -6.89
CA ASP A 440 -13.66 5.86 -8.25
C ASP A 440 -13.67 7.36 -8.58
N PRO A 441 -12.92 7.80 -9.60
CA PRO A 441 -12.85 9.22 -9.92
C PRO A 441 -14.21 9.82 -10.30
N ASP A 442 -15.18 9.02 -10.73
CA ASP A 442 -16.51 9.46 -11.14
C ASP A 442 -17.53 9.51 -9.98
N VAL A 443 -17.11 9.15 -8.77
CA VAL A 443 -17.90 9.24 -7.53
C VAL A 443 -17.20 10.18 -6.54
N GLU A 444 -17.96 11.04 -5.88
CA GLU A 444 -17.45 11.91 -4.82
C GLU A 444 -18.00 11.48 -3.46
N ILE A 445 -17.11 11.08 -2.55
CA ILE A 445 -17.46 10.71 -1.17
C ILE A 445 -16.96 11.76 -0.16
N VAL A 446 -17.37 11.67 1.10
CA VAL A 446 -16.87 12.56 2.16
C VAL A 446 -15.35 12.42 2.28
N SER A 447 -14.62 13.54 2.28
CA SER A 447 -13.15 13.55 2.24
C SER A 447 -12.55 14.50 3.27
N THR A 448 -11.21 14.53 3.36
CA THR A 448 -10.50 15.49 4.22
C THR A 448 -10.64 16.95 3.75
N ARG A 449 -11.18 17.19 2.55
CA ARG A 449 -11.63 18.52 2.14
C ARG A 449 -12.86 18.95 2.92
N ASP A 450 -13.75 18.02 3.24
CA ASP A 450 -15.09 18.29 3.79
C ASP A 450 -15.12 18.17 5.32
N VAL A 451 -14.17 17.44 5.91
CA VAL A 451 -14.06 17.21 7.36
C VAL A 451 -12.85 17.94 7.92
N HIS A 452 -12.97 18.54 9.11
CA HIS A 452 -11.80 19.11 9.80
C HIS A 452 -10.88 18.00 10.32
N GLU A 453 -9.59 18.28 10.48
CA GLU A 453 -8.72 17.40 11.27
C GLU A 453 -9.37 17.11 12.63
N GLN A 454 -9.28 15.85 13.09
CA GLN A 454 -10.07 15.38 14.22
C GLN A 454 -9.24 15.20 15.50
N GLN A 455 -7.92 15.45 15.46
CA GLN A 455 -7.02 15.24 16.58
C GLN A 455 -7.23 16.29 17.67
N TRP A 456 -7.93 15.92 18.76
CA TRP A 456 -8.26 16.86 19.82
C TRP A 456 -7.03 17.55 20.43
N ASP A 457 -5.93 16.83 20.62
CA ASP A 457 -4.71 17.38 21.21
C ASP A 457 -4.09 18.49 20.34
N LYS A 458 -4.32 18.44 19.02
CA LYS A 458 -3.89 19.49 18.08
C LYS A 458 -4.89 20.65 18.03
N LEU A 459 -6.19 20.35 18.05
CA LEU A 459 -7.25 21.36 17.97
C LEU A 459 -7.41 22.17 19.25
N ARG A 460 -7.27 21.54 20.43
CA ARG A 460 -7.56 22.17 21.73
C ARG A 460 -6.73 23.45 21.95
N PRO A 461 -5.40 23.47 21.72
CA PRO A 461 -4.62 24.71 21.86
C PRO A 461 -5.06 25.82 20.91
N GLN A 462 -5.42 25.46 19.67
CA GLN A 462 -5.87 26.42 18.64
C GLN A 462 -7.24 27.02 19.02
N GLN A 463 -8.17 26.18 19.48
CA GLN A 463 -9.47 26.64 19.98
C GLN A 463 -9.32 27.53 21.21
N ARG A 464 -8.38 27.21 22.11
CA ARG A 464 -8.08 28.06 23.27
C ARG A 464 -7.57 29.43 22.86
N ALA A 465 -6.64 29.48 21.90
CA ALA A 465 -6.10 30.73 21.40
C ALA A 465 -7.21 31.58 20.75
N ALA A 466 -8.00 30.99 19.86
CA ALA A 466 -9.10 31.68 19.19
C ALA A 466 -10.16 32.21 20.17
N LEU A 467 -10.55 31.43 21.18
CA LEU A 467 -11.51 31.87 22.20
C LEU A 467 -10.97 33.02 23.04
N ASN A 468 -9.67 32.99 23.36
CA ASN A 468 -9.02 34.09 24.06
C ASN A 468 -8.96 35.37 23.23
N GLU A 469 -8.65 35.27 21.95
CA GLU A 469 -8.67 36.43 21.04
C GLU A 469 -10.06 37.05 20.95
N VAL A 470 -11.10 36.22 20.84
CA VAL A 470 -12.51 36.67 20.85
C VAL A 470 -12.87 37.32 22.18
N ALA A 471 -12.48 36.73 23.31
CA ALA A 471 -12.72 37.33 24.62
C ALA A 471 -12.01 38.68 24.77
N GLN A 472 -10.75 38.76 24.34
CA GLN A 472 -9.99 40.02 24.35
C GLN A 472 -10.67 41.10 23.50
N ALA A 473 -11.21 40.73 22.33
CA ALA A 473 -11.91 41.65 21.44
C ALA A 473 -13.26 42.13 22.00
N ILE A 474 -14.02 41.28 22.69
CA ILE A 474 -15.38 41.59 23.16
C ILE A 474 -15.37 42.24 24.55
N ILE A 475 -14.58 41.70 25.49
CA ILE A 475 -14.60 42.12 26.90
C ILE A 475 -13.29 42.76 27.37
N GLY A 476 -12.32 42.96 26.48
CA GLY A 476 -11.06 43.66 26.78
C GLY A 476 -10.08 42.87 27.66
N ARG A 477 -10.34 41.59 27.92
CA ARG A 477 -9.50 40.72 28.76
C ARG A 477 -9.58 39.25 28.33
N SER A 478 -8.53 38.50 28.63
CA SER A 478 -8.55 37.04 28.57
C SER A 478 -9.51 36.46 29.62
N LEU A 479 -10.11 35.32 29.31
CA LEU A 479 -10.90 34.56 30.29
C LEU A 479 -9.95 33.83 31.26
N PRO A 480 -10.36 33.59 32.52
CA PRO A 480 -9.63 32.71 33.44
C PRO A 480 -9.44 31.33 32.82
N VAL A 481 -8.29 30.70 33.10
CA VAL A 481 -7.91 29.42 32.46
C VAL A 481 -8.92 28.31 32.75
N GLU A 482 -9.51 28.30 33.94
CA GLU A 482 -10.52 27.33 34.36
C GLU A 482 -11.81 27.48 33.54
N ILE A 483 -12.21 28.71 33.23
CA ILE A 483 -13.39 29.00 32.42
C ILE A 483 -13.13 28.64 30.96
N LEU A 484 -11.95 28.94 30.43
CA LEU A 484 -11.54 28.53 29.09
C LEU A 484 -11.57 27.02 28.95
N ASP A 485 -10.95 26.31 29.89
CA ASP A 485 -10.87 24.85 29.87
C ASP A 485 -12.26 24.22 29.97
N GLU A 486 -13.16 24.76 30.79
CA GLU A 486 -14.55 24.30 30.88
C GLU A 486 -15.32 24.52 29.56
N ILE A 487 -15.22 25.71 28.96
CA ILE A 487 -15.87 26.01 27.67
C ILE A 487 -15.35 25.08 26.58
N ILE A 488 -14.02 24.93 26.49
CA ILE A 488 -13.35 24.12 25.45
C ILE A 488 -13.67 22.63 25.65
N SER A 489 -13.73 22.15 26.89
CA SER A 489 -14.14 20.78 27.20
C SER A 489 -15.56 20.48 26.72
N ARG A 490 -16.51 21.42 26.94
CA ARG A 490 -17.90 21.29 26.48
C ARG A 490 -18.05 21.49 24.98
N ALA A 491 -17.23 22.34 24.38
CA ALA A 491 -17.22 22.64 22.95
C ALA A 491 -16.24 21.74 22.16
N LYS A 492 -15.83 20.60 22.74
CA LYS A 492 -14.86 19.69 22.12
C LYS A 492 -15.28 19.34 20.69
N ARG A 493 -14.36 19.56 19.75
CA ARG A 493 -14.50 19.12 18.35
C ARG A 493 -13.44 18.08 18.05
N GLY A 494 -13.84 16.98 17.42
CA GLY A 494 -12.94 15.86 17.14
C GLY A 494 -12.84 14.87 18.31
N LEU A 495 -11.77 14.08 18.29
CA LEU A 495 -11.57 12.90 19.11
C LEU A 495 -10.23 12.99 19.84
N THR A 496 -10.20 12.55 21.10
CA THR A 496 -8.95 12.18 21.74
C THR A 496 -8.35 10.93 21.08
N MET A 497 -7.05 10.69 21.28
CA MET A 497 -6.42 9.45 20.80
C MET A 497 -7.10 8.20 21.36
N ALA A 498 -7.56 8.23 22.61
CA ALA A 498 -8.28 7.12 23.24
C ALA A 498 -9.63 6.85 22.56
N GLU A 499 -10.42 7.90 22.29
CA GLU A 499 -11.70 7.79 21.57
C GLU A 499 -11.49 7.30 20.13
N ALA A 500 -10.51 7.85 19.42
CA ALA A 500 -10.18 7.42 18.06
C ALA A 500 -9.79 5.93 18.01
N ARG A 501 -9.02 5.44 18.99
CA ARG A 501 -8.68 4.01 19.11
C ARG A 501 -9.89 3.14 19.42
N ALA A 502 -10.81 3.60 20.28
CA ALA A 502 -12.06 2.88 20.56
C ALA A 502 -12.95 2.77 19.31
N HIS A 503 -13.10 3.86 18.56
CA HIS A 503 -13.82 3.86 17.29
C HIS A 503 -13.14 2.98 16.24
N ARG A 504 -11.81 3.01 16.14
CA ARG A 504 -11.04 2.11 15.28
C ARG A 504 -11.35 0.64 15.59
N LEU A 505 -11.40 0.25 16.86
CA LEU A 505 -11.74 -1.13 17.24
C LEU A 505 -13.14 -1.51 16.75
N GLN A 506 -14.11 -0.60 16.86
CA GLN A 506 -15.46 -0.87 16.34
C GLN A 506 -15.48 -0.94 14.81
N LEU A 507 -14.82 -0.02 14.11
CA LEU A 507 -14.69 -0.06 12.65
C LEU A 507 -14.06 -1.37 12.17
N ILE A 508 -12.99 -1.83 12.84
CA ILE A 508 -12.34 -3.10 12.49
C ILE A 508 -13.28 -4.27 12.77
N LYS A 509 -14.06 -4.26 13.86
CA LYS A 509 -15.07 -5.29 14.12
C LYS A 509 -16.16 -5.30 13.05
N ASP A 510 -16.69 -4.14 12.65
CA ASP A 510 -17.71 -4.03 11.61
C ASP A 510 -17.21 -4.61 10.27
N ARG A 511 -15.92 -4.38 9.96
CA ARG A 511 -15.25 -4.92 8.78
C ARG A 511 -14.93 -6.40 8.91
N HIS A 512 -14.38 -6.83 10.04
CA HIS A 512 -14.02 -8.22 10.31
C HIS A 512 -15.25 -9.12 10.35
N MET A 513 -16.37 -8.68 10.91
CA MET A 513 -17.61 -9.47 10.85
C MET A 513 -17.98 -9.73 9.39
N LYS A 514 -18.01 -8.69 8.54
CA LYS A 514 -18.32 -8.82 7.11
C LYS A 514 -17.33 -9.73 6.37
N PHE A 515 -16.03 -9.54 6.58
CA PHE A 515 -15.01 -10.38 5.95
C PHE A 515 -14.93 -11.79 6.53
N ALA A 516 -15.25 -12.00 7.82
CA ALA A 516 -15.29 -13.31 8.44
C ALA A 516 -16.45 -14.14 7.89
N PHE A 517 -17.64 -13.55 7.73
CA PHE A 517 -18.77 -14.17 7.03
C PHE A 517 -18.39 -14.54 5.58
N ASP A 518 -17.65 -13.69 4.86
CA ASP A 518 -17.15 -14.01 3.51
C ASP A 518 -16.01 -15.05 3.47
N ASN A 519 -15.43 -15.40 4.64
CA ASN A 519 -14.23 -16.23 4.78
C ASN A 519 -14.48 -17.60 5.45
N GLU A 520 -15.71 -17.95 5.84
CA GLU A 520 -16.02 -19.27 6.40
C GLU A 520 -15.82 -20.38 5.35
N ASP A 521 -14.60 -20.91 5.28
CA ASP A 521 -14.37 -22.25 4.77
C ASP A 521 -14.83 -23.23 5.85
N TYR A 522 -16.10 -23.66 5.83
CA TYR A 522 -16.50 -24.84 6.62
C TYR A 522 -15.64 -26.03 6.17
N SER A 523 -14.78 -26.46 7.09
CA SER A 523 -13.84 -27.58 6.98
C SER A 523 -14.53 -28.92 6.75
#